data_AF-A0A2E9A8V5-F1
#
_entry.id   AF-A0A2E9A8V5-F1
#
_cell.length_a   1.000
_cell.length_b   1.000
_cell.length_c   1.000
_cell.angle_alpha   90.00
_cell.angle_beta   90.00
_cell.angle_gamma   90.00
#
_symmetry.space_group_name_H-M   'P 1'
#
loop_
_entity.id
_entity.type
_entity.pdbx_description
1 polymer ?
#
loop_
_entity_poly.entity_id
_entity_poly.type
_entity_poly.pdbx_seq_one_letter_code
_entity_poly.pdbx_strand_id
1 'polypeptide(L)' 'MLLSLTPIALLVLLLSASVALFGSDASYGPNQVALIIASAASMLVGWRRGMSWQAIQDGMVGAITVSIIPMMILLSVGAL' A
#
# COMPACT_ATOMS: atom_id res chain seq x y z
N MET A 1 7.36 13.06 -13.36
CA MET A 1 8.05 12.02 -12.58
C MET A 1 7.90 12.20 -11.08
N LEU A 2 8.28 13.35 -10.50
CA LEU A 2 8.22 13.59 -9.04
C LEU A 2 6.86 13.30 -8.39
N LEU A 3 5.74 13.65 -9.04
CA LEU A 3 4.39 13.34 -8.53
C LEU A 3 4.14 11.84 -8.27
N SER A 4 4.86 10.94 -8.96
CA SER A 4 4.69 9.48 -8.78
C SER A 4 5.34 8.98 -7.51
N LEU A 5 6.34 9.70 -7.00
CA LEU A 5 7.05 9.36 -5.77
C LEU A 5 6.30 9.89 -4.54
N THR A 6 5.38 10.82 -4.72
CA THR A 6 4.62 11.45 -3.63
C THR A 6 3.88 10.43 -2.74
N PRO A 7 3.17 9.41 -3.26
CA PRO A 7 2.52 8.41 -2.42
C PRO A 7 3.52 7.53 -1.64
N ILE A 8 4.69 7.27 -2.22
CA ILE A 8 5.76 6.48 -1.58
C ILE A 8 6.38 7.28 -0.43
N ALA A 9 6.72 8.54 -0.67
CA ALA A 9 7.24 9.42 0.37
C ALA A 9 6.24 9.59 1.51
N LEU A 10 4.95 9.78 1.18
CA LEU A 10 3.87 9.82 2.16
C LEU A 10 3.79 8.53 2.99
N LEU A 11 3.83 7.36 2.33
CA LEU A 11 3.78 6.07 3.02
C LEU A 11 4.96 5.89 3.98
N VAL A 12 6.19 6.19 3.55
CA VAL A 12 7.38 6.07 4.40
C VAL A 12 7.28 6.98 5.62
N LEU A 13 6.81 8.22 5.43
CA LEU A 13 6.60 9.15 6.54
C LEU A 13 5.53 8.66 7.51
N LEU A 14 4.39 8.15 7.01
CA LEU A 14 3.31 7.65 7.84
C LEU A 14 3.71 6.38 8.62
N LEU A 15 4.45 5.46 8.00
CA LEU A 15 4.97 4.27 8.69
C LEU A 15 6.03 4.65 9.73
N SER A 16 6.90 5.61 9.41
CA SER A 16 7.89 6.11 10.37
C SER A 16 7.23 6.80 11.56
N ALA A 17 6.20 7.63 11.31
CA ALA A 17 5.39 8.25 12.35
C ALA A 17 4.62 7.22 13.18
N SER A 18 4.06 6.21 12.54
CA SER A 18 3.37 5.09 13.18
C SER A 18 4.28 4.38 14.19
N VAL A 19 5.51 4.03 13.79
CA VAL A 19 6.49 3.42 14.70
C VAL A 19 6.96 4.38 15.79
N ALA A 20 7.17 5.67 15.47
CA ALA A 20 7.58 6.66 16.44
C ALA A 20 6.52 6.93 17.54
N LEU A 21 5.22 6.83 17.20
CA LEU A 21 4.11 7.10 18.11
C LEU A 21 3.62 5.85 18.84
N PHE A 22 3.60 4.70 18.17
CA PHE A 22 2.96 3.47 18.67
C PHE A 22 3.94 2.32 18.91
N GLY A 23 5.22 2.46 18.57
CA GLY A 23 6.25 1.45 18.85
C GLY A 23 5.91 0.08 18.26
N SER A 24 5.90 -0.95 19.12
CA SER A 24 5.53 -2.32 18.74
C SER A 24 4.06 -2.45 18.31
N ASP A 25 3.18 -1.57 18.80
CA ASP A 25 1.74 -1.65 18.53
C ASP A 25 1.36 -1.04 17.18
N ALA A 26 2.30 -0.36 16.51
CA ALA A 26 2.16 0.21 15.17
C ALA A 26 1.61 -0.80 14.14
N SER A 27 1.98 -2.08 14.29
CA SER A 27 1.61 -3.15 13.36
C SER A 27 0.15 -3.61 13.48
N TYR A 28 -0.52 -3.36 14.61
CA TYR A 28 -1.88 -3.87 14.86
C TYR A 28 -3.00 -2.95 14.36
N GLY A 29 -2.70 -1.75 13.87
CA GLY A 29 -3.71 -0.81 13.37
C GLY A 29 -3.14 0.40 12.65
N PRO A 30 -2.24 1.18 13.28
CA PRO A 30 -1.67 2.38 12.69
C PRO A 30 -1.06 2.17 11.28
N ASN A 31 -0.36 1.06 11.07
CA ASN A 31 0.19 0.71 9.75
C ASN A 31 -0.89 0.47 8.69
N GLN A 32 -2.03 -0.13 9.07
CA GLN A 32 -3.14 -0.40 8.15
C GLN A 32 -3.80 0.92 7.71
N VAL A 33 -3.97 1.86 8.63
CA VAL A 33 -4.45 3.22 8.33
C VAL A 33 -3.49 3.94 7.38
N ALA A 34 -2.18 3.87 7.64
CA ALA A 34 -1.16 4.45 6.78
C ALA A 34 -1.21 3.90 5.35
N LEU A 35 -1.39 2.58 5.19
CA LEU A 35 -1.50 1.91 3.90
C LEU A 35 -2.75 2.36 3.12
N ILE A 36 -3.90 2.50 3.80
CA ILE A 36 -5.15 2.98 3.17
C ILE A 36 -4.99 4.42 2.68
N ILE A 37 -4.42 5.30 3.51
CA ILE A 37 -4.18 6.71 3.14
C ILE A 37 -3.21 6.81 1.96
N ALA A 38 -2.11 6.06 1.98
CA ALA A 38 -1.14 6.04 0.89
C ALA A 38 -1.74 5.48 -0.41
N SER A 39 -2.60 4.46 -0.31
CA SER A 39 -3.31 3.89 -1.46
C SER A 39 -4.27 4.90 -2.09
N ALA A 40 -5.04 5.63 -1.27
CA ALA A 40 -5.91 6.71 -1.74
C ALA A 40 -5.10 7.84 -2.41
N ALA A 41 -3.97 8.22 -1.83
CA ALA A 41 -3.06 9.21 -2.44
C ALA A 41 -2.50 8.72 -3.79
N SER A 42 -2.13 7.44 -3.90
CA SER A 42 -1.67 6.82 -5.15
C SER A 42 -2.75 6.87 -6.25
N MET A 43 -3.98 6.52 -5.90
CA MET A 43 -5.13 6.62 -6.81
C MET A 43 -5.37 8.06 -7.28
N LEU A 44 -5.31 9.05 -6.37
CA LEU A 44 -5.45 10.47 -6.71
C LEU A 44 -4.33 10.94 -7.66
N VAL A 45 -3.10 10.49 -7.45
CA VAL A 45 -1.98 10.80 -8.35
C VAL A 45 -2.19 10.18 -9.73
N GLY A 46 -2.64 8.93 -9.80
CA GLY A 46 -2.97 8.26 -11.07
C GLY A 46 -4.05 9.01 -11.83
N TRP A 47 -5.13 9.40 -11.15
CA TRP A 47 -6.21 10.17 -11.73
C TRP A 47 -5.74 11.56 -12.22
N ARG A 48 -4.95 12.29 -11.41
CA ARG A 48 -4.38 13.59 -11.81
C ARG A 48 -3.45 13.52 -13.03
N ARG A 49 -2.92 12.33 -13.34
CA ARG A 49 -2.10 12.10 -14.54
C ARG A 49 -2.90 11.67 -15.76
N GLY A 50 -4.23 11.69 -15.69
CA GLY A 50 -5.11 11.33 -16.80
C GLY A 50 -5.23 9.83 -17.02
N MET A 51 -4.84 8.99 -16.04
CA MET A 51 -5.14 7.56 -16.12
C MET A 51 -6.65 7.34 -16.03
N SER A 52 -7.19 6.47 -16.89
CA SER A 52 -8.57 6.05 -16.78
C SER A 52 -8.77 5.22 -15.52
N TRP A 53 -9.99 5.24 -14.97
CA TRP A 53 -10.37 4.37 -13.87
C TRP A 53 -10.08 2.90 -14.17
N GLN A 54 -10.37 2.46 -15.41
CA GLN A 54 -10.10 1.10 -15.87
C GLN A 54 -8.61 0.74 -15.72
N ALA A 55 -7.70 1.62 -16.14
CA ALA A 55 -6.27 1.39 -16.04
C ALA A 55 -5.78 1.32 -14.58
N ILE A 56 -6.35 2.13 -13.68
CA ILE A 56 -6.04 2.07 -12.25
C ILE A 56 -6.55 0.75 -11.65
N GLN A 57 -7.79 0.36 -11.98
CA GLN A 57 -8.40 -0.88 -11.51
C GLN A 57 -7.63 -2.11 -11.98
N ASP A 58 -7.24 -2.17 -13.26
CA ASP A 58 -6.45 -3.27 -13.82
C ASP A 58 -5.09 -3.39 -13.11
N GLY A 59 -4.45 -2.26 -12.80
CA GLY A 59 -3.23 -2.22 -11.99
C GLY A 59 -3.41 -2.77 -10.58
N MET A 60 -4.52 -2.42 -9.91
CA MET A 60 -4.86 -2.95 -8.59
C MET A 60 -5.09 -4.47 -8.62
N VAL A 61 -5.87 -4.96 -9.60
CA VAL A 61 -6.13 -6.40 -9.77
C VAL A 61 -4.82 -7.14 -10.03
N GLY A 62 -3.96 -6.63 -10.92
CA GLY A 62 -2.66 -7.22 -11.19
C GLY A 62 -1.77 -7.32 -9.95
N ALA A 63 -1.73 -6.27 -9.12
CA ALA A 63 -0.99 -6.28 -7.87
C ALA A 63 -1.51 -7.35 -6.88
N ILE A 64 -2.83 -7.50 -6.76
CA ILE A 64 -3.45 -8.56 -5.94
C ILE A 64 -3.08 -9.94 -6.47
N THR A 65 -3.22 -10.18 -7.78
CA THR A 65 -2.90 -11.46 -8.41
C THR A 65 -1.46 -11.89 -8.15
N VAL A 66 -0.49 -10.97 -8.30
CA VAL A 66 0.93 -11.26 -8.02
C VAL A 66 1.17 -11.57 -6.53
N SER A 67 0.41 -10.93 -5.63
CA SER A 67 0.60 -11.07 -4.18
C SER A 67 -0.02 -12.36 -3.60
N ILE A 68 -1.01 -12.95 -4.27
CA ILE A 68 -1.72 -14.16 -3.79
C ILE A 68 -0.79 -15.38 -3.69
N ILE A 69 0.10 -15.60 -4.67
CA ILE A 69 0.97 -16.79 -4.67
C ILE A 69 1.90 -16.79 -3.44
N PRO A 70 2.67 -15.71 -3.15
CA PRO A 70 3.46 -15.63 -1.92
C PRO A 70 2.62 -15.73 -0.64
N MET A 71 1.43 -15.13 -0.60
CA MET A 71 0.54 -15.25 0.56
C MET A 71 0.13 -16.69 0.83
N MET A 72 -0.16 -17.48 -0.21
CA MET A 72 -0.49 -18.90 -0.07
C MET A 72 0.71 -19.73 0.38
N ILE A 73 1.91 -19.44 -0.12
CA ILE A 73 3.15 -20.09 0.33
C ILE A 73 3.38 -19.82 1.83
N LEU A 74 3.31 -18.55 2.25
CA LEU A 74 3.47 -18.16 3.65
C LEU A 74 2.40 -18.77 4.56
N LEU A 75 1.15 -18.84 4.09
CA LEU A 75 0.06 -19.51 4.81
C LEU A 75 0.34 -21.00 5.01
N SER A 76 0.77 -21.71 3.95
CA SER A 76 1.10 -23.14 4.05
C SER A 76 2.30 -23.38 4.98
N VAL A 77 3.34 -22.54 4.92
CA VAL A 77 4.52 -22.67 5.78
C VAL A 77 4.18 -22.36 7.25
N GLY A 78 3.37 -21.34 7.52
CA GLY A 78 2.98 -20.97 8.89
C GLY A 78 1.96 -21.92 9.54
N ALA A 79 1.31 -22.78 8.75
CA ALA A 79 0.37 -23.78 9.25
C ALA A 79 1.02 -25.12 9.67
N LEU A 80 2.31 -25.30 9.37
CA LEU A 80 3.15 -26.44 9.78
C LEU A 80 3.81 -26.17 11.14
#